data_AF-A0A832U1T8-F1
#
_entry.id   AF-A0A832U1T8-F1
#
_cell.length_a   1.000
_cell.length_b   1.000
_cell.length_c   1.000
_cell.angle_alpha   90.00
_cell.angle_beta   90.00
_cell.angle_gamma   90.00
#
_symmetry.space_group_name_H-M   'P 1'
#
loop_
_entity.id
_entity.type
_entity.pdbx_description
1 polymer ?
#
loop_
_entity_poly.entity_id
_entity_poly.type
_entity_poly.pdbx_seq_one_letter_code
_entity_poly.pdbx_strand_id
1 'polypeptide(L)' 'DELNDIIGNFVHRSITFTFNNFDGKIPEMNESLLDDDDREAIKSIEEIGKKVGDLITVFKMKDALKEVVSFA' A
#
# COMPACT_ATOMS: atom_id res chain seq x y z
N ASP A 1 -6.53 -13.97 -10.90
CA ASP A 1 -5.20 -14.44 -10.48
C ASP A 1 -4.36 -13.29 -9.97
N GLU A 2 -4.06 -12.27 -10.79
CA GLU A 2 -3.27 -11.08 -10.38
C GLU A 2 -3.69 -10.41 -9.05
N LEU A 3 -5.00 -10.21 -8.81
CA LEU A 3 -5.46 -9.51 -7.60
C LEU A 3 -5.08 -10.23 -6.30
N ASN A 4 -5.24 -11.56 -6.26
CA ASN A 4 -4.92 -12.36 -5.07
C ASN A 4 -3.41 -12.53 -4.93
N ASP A 5 -2.73 -12.78 -6.05
CA ASP A 5 -1.30 -13.06 -6.07
C ASP A 5 -0.45 -11.81 -5.78
N ILE A 6 -0.98 -10.63 -6.07
CA ILE A 6 -0.30 -9.36 -5.81
C ILE A 6 -0.79 -8.77 -4.48
N ILE A 7 -2.03 -8.28 -4.42
CA ILE A 7 -2.56 -7.59 -3.24
C ILE A 7 -2.70 -8.57 -2.06
N GLY A 8 -3.25 -9.75 -2.32
CA GLY A 8 -3.47 -10.75 -1.27
C GLY A 8 -2.16 -11.17 -0.60
N ASN A 9 -1.12 -11.43 -1.39
CA ASN A 9 0.21 -11.77 -0.87
C ASN A 9 0.85 -10.60 -0.11
N PHE A 10 0.77 -9.37 -0.62
CA PHE A 10 1.31 -8.20 0.07
C PHE A 10 0.65 -8.01 1.44
N VAL A 11 -0.69 -7.97 1.48
CA VAL A 11 -1.47 -7.81 2.73
C VAL A 11 -1.16 -8.95 3.71
N HIS A 12 -1.13 -10.19 3.22
CA HIS A 12 -0.85 -11.35 4.07
C HIS A 12 0.56 -11.28 4.69
N ARG A 13 1.58 -10.93 3.91
CA ARG A 13 2.96 -10.81 4.40
C ARG A 13 3.12 -9.68 5.41
N SER A 14 2.56 -8.51 5.12
CA SER A 14 2.61 -7.35 6.01
C SER A 14 1.95 -7.65 7.36
N ILE A 15 0.74 -8.22 7.36
CA ILE A 15 0.03 -8.60 8.60
C ILE A 15 0.78 -9.71 9.35
N THR A 16 1.24 -10.76 8.65
CA THR A 16 1.96 -11.87 9.28
C THR A 16 3.28 -11.40 9.90
N PHE A 17 3.99 -10.49 9.24
CA PHE A 17 5.20 -9.88 9.75
C PHE A 17 4.93 -9.07 11.01
N THR A 18 3.89 -8.23 11.02
CA THR A 18 3.47 -7.48 12.22
C THR A 18 3.06 -8.40 13.36
N PHE A 19 2.30 -9.45 13.07
CA PHE A 19 1.86 -10.42 14.08
C PHE A 19 3.03 -11.16 14.73
N ASN A 20 3.96 -11.66 13.91
CA ASN A 20 5.07 -12.48 14.38
C ASN A 20 6.17 -11.69 15.11
N ASN A 21 6.36 -10.41 14.78
CA ASN A 21 7.51 -9.64 15.27
C ASN A 21 7.13 -8.48 16.21
N PHE A 22 5.85 -8.08 16.25
CA PHE A 22 5.40 -6.88 16.98
C PHE A 22 4.11 -7.13 17.79
N ASP A 23 3.84 -8.37 18.20
CA ASP A 23 2.64 -8.76 18.97
C ASP A 23 1.31 -8.34 18.30
N GLY A 24 1.29 -8.27 16.97
CA GLY A 24 0.13 -7.79 16.21
C GLY A 24 -0.18 -6.31 16.40
N LYS A 25 0.75 -5.52 16.95
CA LYS A 25 0.63 -4.07 17.11
C LYS A 25 1.42 -3.37 16.02
N ILE A 26 0.92 -2.22 15.57
CA ILE A 26 1.64 -1.36 14.65
C ILE A 26 2.91 -0.86 15.36
N PRO A 27 4.12 -1.13 14.83
CA PRO A 27 5.35 -0.63 15.42
C PRO A 27 5.43 0.89 15.34
N GLU A 28 6.12 1.52 16.29
CA GLU A 28 6.44 2.94 16.20
C GLU A 28 7.41 3.19 15.04
N MET A 29 7.05 4.14 14.18
CA MET A 29 7.90 4.57 13.08
C MET A 29 8.94 5.55 13.60
N ASN A 30 10.23 5.19 13.50
CA ASN A 30 11.31 6.11 13.78
C ASN A 30 11.76 6.82 12.50
N GLU A 31 11.38 8.09 12.36
CA GLU A 31 11.70 8.90 11.17
C GLU A 31 13.21 9.04 10.88
N SER A 32 14.06 8.87 11.89
CA SER A 32 15.52 8.91 11.71
C SER A 32 16.09 7.68 11.02
N LEU A 33 15.33 6.59 10.95
CA LEU A 33 15.73 5.34 10.29
C LEU A 33 15.23 5.26 8.84
N LEU A 34 14.33 6.17 8.43
CA LEU A 34 13.81 6.19 7.07
C LEU A 34 14.87 6.71 6.10
N ASP A 35 15.24 5.87 5.16
CA ASP A 35 16.10 6.25 4.04
C ASP A 35 15.28 6.89 2.91
N ASP A 36 15.94 7.16 1.77
CA ASP A 36 15.30 7.80 0.63
C ASP A 36 14.27 6.88 -0.05
N ASP A 37 14.54 5.56 -0.09
CA ASP A 37 13.65 4.57 -0.68
C ASP A 37 12.35 4.46 0.15
N ASP A 38 12.47 4.45 1.47
CA ASP A 38 11.32 4.48 2.39
C ASP A 38 10.45 5.72 2.18
N ARG A 39 11.09 6.90 2.07
CA ARG A 39 10.39 8.19 1.87
C ARG A 39 9.70 8.23 0.51
N GLU A 40 10.33 7.71 -0.52
CA GLU A 40 9.74 7.60 -1.86
C GLU A 40 8.54 6.64 -1.86
N ALA A 41 8.63 5.52 -1.15
CA ALA A 41 7.53 4.58 -1.00
C ALA A 41 6.32 5.22 -0.31
N ILE A 42 6.52 5.92 0.81
CA ILE A 42 5.45 6.64 1.52
C ILE A 42 4.78 7.67 0.61
N LYS A 43 5.58 8.48 -0.10
CA LYS A 43 5.07 9.48 -1.03
C LYS A 43 4.27 8.84 -2.17
N SER A 44 4.74 7.73 -2.72
CA SER A 44 4.06 7.01 -3.80
C SER A 44 2.68 6.50 -3.36
N ILE A 45 2.57 6.01 -2.12
CA ILE A 45 1.29 5.59 -1.53
C ILE A 45 0.30 6.77 -1.47
N GLU A 46 0.74 7.94 -1.02
CA GLU A 46 -0.09 9.14 -0.93
C GLU A 46 -0.59 9.60 -2.32
N GLU A 47 0.29 9.63 -3.31
CA GLU A 47 -0.05 10.03 -4.68
C GLU A 47 -1.08 9.09 -5.32
N ILE A 48 -0.98 7.79 -5.04
CA ILE A 48 -1.90 6.78 -5.57
C ILE A 48 -3.26 6.86 -4.90
N GLY A 49 -3.30 7.08 -3.59
CA GLY A 49 -4.55 7.36 -2.88
C GLY A 49 -5.30 8.53 -3.51
N LYS A 50 -4.58 9.61 -3.84
CA LYS A 50 -5.15 10.76 -4.55
C LYS A 50 -5.65 10.38 -5.95
N LYS A 51 -4.84 9.71 -6.76
CA LYS A 51 -5.18 9.34 -8.15
C LYS A 51 -6.40 8.42 -8.22
N VAL A 52 -6.46 7.42 -7.35
CA VAL A 52 -7.60 6.50 -7.22
C VAL A 52 -8.85 7.26 -6.79
N GLY A 53 -8.74 8.15 -5.80
CA GLY A 53 -9.83 9.01 -5.37
C GLY A 53 -10.39 9.86 -6.52
N ASP A 54 -9.51 10.55 -7.25
CA ASP A 54 -9.87 11.38 -8.41
C ASP A 54 -10.64 10.56 -9.47
N LEU A 55 -10.18 9.34 -9.79
CA LEU A 55 -10.87 8.44 -10.74
C LEU A 55 -12.25 8.00 -10.26
N ILE A 56 -12.40 7.72 -8.95
CA ILE A 56 -13.69 7.37 -8.35
C ILE A 56 -14.66 8.55 -8.46
N THR A 57 -14.21 9.79 -8.23
CA THR A 57 -15.09 10.98 -8.32
C THR A 57 -15.67 11.21 -9.71
N VAL A 58 -14.99 10.74 -10.76
CA VAL A 58 -15.44 10.82 -12.16
C VAL A 58 -16.01 9.49 -12.68
N PHE A 59 -16.44 8.60 -11.78
CA PHE A 59 -17.08 7.31 -12.06
C PHE A 59 -16.21 6.32 -12.86
N LYS A 60 -14.89 6.46 -12.86
CA LYS A 60 -13.94 5.57 -13.56
C LYS A 60 -13.46 4.42 -12.65
N MET A 61 -14.40 3.62 -12.16
CA MET A 61 -14.12 2.53 -11.19
C MET A 61 -13.12 1.49 -11.69
N LYS A 62 -13.19 1.13 -12.99
CA LYS A 62 -12.27 0.15 -13.59
C LYS A 62 -10.84 0.67 -13.65
N ASP A 63 -10.66 1.96 -13.96
CA ASP A 63 -9.34 2.56 -14.01
C ASP A 63 -8.78 2.71 -12.60
N ALA A 64 -9.62 3.12 -11.64
CA ALA A 64 -9.24 3.21 -10.23
C ALA A 64 -8.76 1.86 -9.68
N LEU A 65 -9.46 0.76 -10.00
CA LEU A 65 -9.03 -0.59 -9.62
C LEU A 65 -7.68 -0.97 -10.25
N LYS A 66 -7.46 -0.63 -11.53
CA LYS A 66 -6.17 -0.92 -12.19
C LYS A 66 -5.01 -0.18 -11.54
N GLU A 67 -5.20 1.06 -11.13
CA GLU A 67 -4.18 1.83 -10.42
C GLU A 67 -3.78 1.17 -9.09
N VAL A 68 -4.75 0.65 -8.34
CA VAL A 68 -4.47 -0.09 -7.09
C VAL A 68 -3.72 -1.40 -7.38
N VAL A 69 -4.13 -2.16 -8.39
CA VAL A 69 -3.50 -3.44 -8.73
C VAL A 69 -2.09 -3.26 -9.27
N SER A 70 -1.84 -2.20 -10.06
CA SER A 70 -0.54 -1.91 -10.64
C SER A 70 0.48 -1.40 -9.61
N PHE A 71 0.02 -0.92 -8.46
CA PHE A 71 0.88 -0.41 -7.40
C PHE A 71 1.38 -1.48 -6.44
N ALA A 72 0.49 -2.43 -6.13
CA ALA A 72 0.79 -3.54 -5.23
C ALA A 72 1.81 -4.52 -5.83
#